data_AF-A0A656GLE2-F1
#
_entry.id   AF-A0A656GLE2-F1
#
_cell.length_a   1.000
_cell.length_b   1.000
_cell.length_c   1.000
_cell.angle_alpha   90.00
_cell.angle_beta   90.00
_cell.angle_gamma   90.00
#
_symmetry.space_group_name_H-M   'P 1'
#
loop_
_entity.id
_entity.type
_entity.pdbx_description
1 polymer ?
#
loop_
_entity_poly.entity_id
_entity_poly.type
_entity_poly.pdbx_seq_one_letter_code
_entity_poly.pdbx_strand_id
1 'polypeptide(L)' 'ANVAPRLMSDLCAAAMRGDAETARAIHEKLMPLNNTLFIESNPIPVKWALHEMGKMPAGIRLPLTWLR' A
#
# COMPACT_ATOMS: atom_id res chain seq x y z
N ALA A 1 -3.70 -1.66 1.03
CA ALA A 1 -4.39 -1.93 2.31
C ALA A 1 -3.43 -2.05 3.50
N ASN A 2 -2.36 -2.86 3.41
CA ASN A 2 -1.50 -3.15 4.57
C ASN A 2 -0.76 -1.94 5.16
N VAL A 3 -0.37 -0.96 4.34
CA VAL A 3 0.40 0.23 4.77
C VAL A 3 -0.50 1.41 5.15
N ALA A 4 -1.64 1.56 4.47
CA ALA A 4 -2.60 2.64 4.71
C ALA A 4 -4.04 2.08 4.78
N PRO A 5 -4.39 1.30 5.82
CA PRO A 5 -5.67 0.61 5.90
C PRO A 5 -6.85 1.57 6.01
N ARG A 6 -6.69 2.68 6.76
CA ARG A 6 -7.76 3.68 6.94
C ARG A 6 -8.10 4.41 5.64
N LEU A 7 -7.08 4.91 4.93
CA LEU A 7 -7.29 5.57 3.64
C LEU A 7 -7.86 4.62 2.58
N MET A 8 -7.46 3.35 2.57
CA MET A 8 -8.04 2.36 1.66
C MET A 8 -9.51 2.07 1.99
N SER A 9 -9.85 1.97 3.28
CA SER A 9 -11.24 1.84 3.73
C SER A 9 -12.08 3.06 3.34
N ASP A 10 -11.55 4.27 3.54
CA ASP A 10 -12.24 5.52 3.21
C ASP A 10 -12.45 5.65 1.68
N LEU A 11 -11.47 5.21 0.88
CA LEU A 11 -11.60 5.13 -0.58
C LEU A 11 -12.69 4.14 -1.02
N CYS A 12 -12.69 2.92 -0.48
CA CYS A 12 -13.70 1.92 -0.80
C CYS A 12 -15.10 2.42 -0.41
N ALA A 13 -15.22 3.03 0.77
CA ALA A 13 -16.48 3.56 1.24
C ALA A 13 -16.96 4.75 0.38
N ALA A 14 -16.08 5.66 -0.04
CA ALA A 14 -16.44 6.74 -0.96
C ALA A 14 -16.88 6.21 -2.33
N ALA A 15 -16.14 5.25 -2.89
CA ALA A 15 -16.48 4.61 -4.16
C ALA A 15 -17.83 3.89 -4.12
N MET A 16 -18.13 3.15 -3.04
CA MET A 16 -19.41 2.46 -2.87
C MET A 16 -20.61 3.42 -2.72
N ARG A 17 -20.38 4.65 -2.23
CA ARG A 17 -21.40 5.69 -2.11
C ARG A 17 -21.59 6.51 -3.40
N GLY A 18 -20.83 6.23 -4.46
CA GLY A 18 -20.83 6.99 -5.70
C GLY A 18 -20.13 8.36 -5.60
N ASP A 19 -19.39 8.61 -4.52
CA ASP A 19 -18.66 9.85 -4.29
C ASP A 19 -17.30 9.81 -5.00
N ALA A 20 -17.35 10.05 -6.31
CA ALA A 20 -16.20 9.98 -7.20
C ALA A 20 -15.13 11.04 -6.89
N GLU A 21 -15.52 12.22 -6.38
CA GLU A 21 -14.60 13.30 -6.07
C GLU A 21 -13.76 12.96 -4.84
N THR A 22 -14.40 12.54 -3.75
CA THR A 22 -13.70 12.09 -2.54
C THR A 22 -12.86 10.84 -2.81
N ALA A 23 -13.39 9.88 -3.58
CA ALA A 23 -12.65 8.69 -3.97
C ALA A 23 -11.38 9.05 -4.76
N ARG A 24 -11.47 9.98 -5.72
CA ARG A 24 -10.32 10.44 -6.51
C ARG A 24 -9.29 11.18 -5.66
N ALA A 25 -9.73 12.06 -4.76
CA ALA A 25 -8.82 12.77 -3.86
C ALA A 25 -8.04 11.82 -2.94
N ILE A 26 -8.70 10.77 -2.43
CA ILE A 26 -8.02 9.74 -1.62
C ILE A 26 -7.12 8.88 -2.50
N HIS A 27 -7.55 8.55 -3.73
CA HIS A 27 -6.75 7.79 -4.69
C HIS A 27 -5.45 8.52 -5.04
N GLU A 28 -5.50 9.82 -5.32
CA GLU A 28 -4.33 10.65 -5.61
C GLU A 28 -3.36 10.72 -4.42
N LYS A 29 -3.87 10.74 -3.18
CA LYS A 29 -3.02 10.63 -1.98
C LYS A 29 -2.35 9.27 -1.83
N LEU A 30 -2.99 8.21 -2.30
CA LEU A 30 -2.47 6.83 -2.26
C LEU A 30 -1.59 6.48 -3.46
N MET A 31 -1.67 7.22 -4.56
CA MET A 31 -0.93 6.96 -5.81
C MET A 31 0.58 6.88 -5.62
N PRO A 32 1.25 7.81 -4.91
CA PRO A 32 2.70 7.70 -4.66
C PRO A 32 3.04 6.41 -3.90
N LEU A 33 2.27 6.08 -2.86
CA LEU A 33 2.45 4.87 -2.08
C LEU A 33 2.23 3.60 -2.93
N ASN A 34 1.18 3.57 -3.74
CA ASN A 34 0.90 2.43 -4.62
C ASN A 34 2.02 2.25 -5.64
N ASN A 35 2.48 3.32 -6.29
CA ASN A 35 3.60 3.26 -7.23
C ASN A 35 4.87 2.70 -6.57
N THR A 36 5.19 3.14 -5.35
CA THR A 36 6.33 2.59 -4.59
C THR A 36 6.11 1.13 -4.20
N LEU A 37 4.88 0.73 -3.88
CA LEU A 37 4.55 -0.65 -3.51
C LEU A 37 4.58 -1.65 -4.69
N PHE A 38 4.65 -1.16 -5.93
CA PHE A 38 4.76 -1.96 -7.15
C PHE A 38 6.08 -1.74 -7.91
N ILE A 39 7.08 -1.09 -7.30
CA ILE A 39 8.40 -0.88 -7.92
C ILE A 39 9.14 -2.20 -8.18
N GLU A 40 8.87 -3.21 -7.35
CA GLU A 40 9.30 -4.60 -7.52
C GLU A 40 8.12 -5.55 -7.32
N SER A 41 8.32 -6.84 -7.63
CA SER A 41 7.28 -7.86 -7.49
C SER A 41 6.72 -7.90 -6.05
N ASN A 42 5.41 -7.70 -5.93
CA ASN A 42 4.68 -7.94 -4.70
C ASN A 42 4.90 -9.41 -4.26
N PRO A 43 5.24 -9.70 -2.98
CA PRO A 43 5.17 -8.85 -1.78
C PRO A 43 6.48 -8.22 -1.29
N ILE A 44 7.50 -8.02 -2.14
CA ILE A 44 8.78 -7.43 -1.72
C ILE A 44 8.59 -6.01 -1.13
N PRO A 45 7.97 -5.05 -1.83
CA PRO A 45 7.92 -3.66 -1.34
C PRO A 45 7.01 -3.48 -0.12
N VAL A 46 5.91 -4.23 -0.04
CA VAL A 46 4.98 -4.14 1.10
C VAL A 46 5.60 -4.70 2.39
N LYS A 47 6.42 -5.74 2.29
CA LYS A 47 7.16 -6.27 3.43
C LYS A 47 8.24 -5.31 3.92
N TRP A 48 8.94 -4.65 3.01
CA TRP A 48 9.89 -3.59 3.34
C TRP A 48 9.19 -2.43 4.06
N ALA A 49 8.09 -1.92 3.50
CA ALA A 49 7.33 -0.83 4.12
C ALA A 49 6.81 -1.18 5.53
N LEU A 50 6.30 -2.40 5.73
CA LEU A 50 5.86 -2.87 7.04
C LEU A 50 7.02 -3.01 8.04
N HIS A 51 8.22 -3.35 7.55
CA HIS A 51 9.43 -3.38 8.37
C HIS A 51 9.88 -1.99 8.80
N GLU A 52 9.96 -1.04 7.86
CA GLU A 52 10.30 0.37 8.14
C GLU A 52 9.31 1.03 9.11
N MET A 53 8.03 0.65 9.04
CA MET A 53 6.99 1.09 9.99
C MET A 53 7.09 0.43 11.38
N GLY A 54 8.04 -0.48 11.60
CA GLY A 54 8.17 -1.24 12.85
C GLY A 54 7.00 -2.20 13.12
N LYS A 55 6.22 -2.55 12.11
CA LYS A 55 5.04 -3.43 12.23
C LYS A 55 5.36 -4.90 11.97
N MET A 56 6.55 -5.21 11.46
CA MET A 56 6.99 -6.57 11.14
C MET A 56 8.52 -6.70 11.22
N PRO A 57 9.08 -7.85 11.65
CA PRO A 57 10.50 -8.14 11.51
C PRO A 57 10.92 -8.31 10.03
N ALA A 58 12.18 -8.01 9.72
CA ALA A 58 12.73 -8.23 8.37
C ALA A 58 12.76 -9.73 8.06
N GLY A 59 12.10 -10.14 6.97
CA GLY A 59 12.00 -11.55 6.60
C GLY A 59 11.28 -11.81 5.29
N ILE A 60 12.01 -12.34 4.32
CA ILE A 60 11.47 -12.79 3.04
C ILE A 60 12.07 -14.16 2.66
N ARG A 61 11.26 -15.03 2.04
CA ARG A 61 11.68 -16.36 1.62
C ARG A 61 12.04 -16.34 0.14
N LEU A 62 13.11 -17.04 -0.22
CA LEU A 62 13.48 -17.26 -1.61
C LEU A 62 12.32 -17.91 -2.40
N PRO A 63 12.16 -17.60 -3.69
CA PRO A 63 13.09 -16.88 -4.57
C PRO A 63 13.02 -15.34 -4.47
N LEU A 64 12.20 -14.78 -3.57
CA LEU A 64 12.07 -13.34 -3.40
C LEU A 64 13.24 -12.76 -2.59
N THR A 65 13.72 -11.57 -2.99
CA THR A 65 14.83 -10.85 -2.34
C THR A 65 14.32 -9.63 -1.58
N TRP A 66 15.12 -9.14 -0.63
CA TRP A 66 14.79 -7.89 0.07
C TRP A 66 14.95 -6.69 -0.87
N LEU A 67 14.06 -5.70 -0.74
CA LEU A 67 14.11 -4.47 -1.54
C LEU A 67 15.43 -3.73 -1.28
N ARG A 68 16.14 -3.34 -2.34
CA ARG A 68 17.43 -2.63 -2.31
C ARG A 68 17.29 -1.16 -2.67
#